data_AF-A0A0P0VH44-F1
#
_entry.id   AF-A0A0P0VH44-F1
#
_cell.length_a   1.000
_cell.length_b   1.000
_cell.length_c   1.000
_cell.angle_alpha   90.00
_cell.angle_beta   90.00
_cell.angle_gamma   90.00
#
_symmetry.space_group_name_H-M   'P 1'
#
loop_
_entity.id
_entity.type
_entity.pdbx_description
1 polymer ?
#
loop_
_entity_poly.entity_id
_entity_poly.type
_entity_poly.pdbx_seq_one_letter_code
_entity_poly.pdbx_strand_id
1 'polypeptide(L)' 'SPSSITTKKLGTRMQTLGLNPMKAELQDIISEMDTDSGGIIDFYKFLDLVAH' A
#
# COMPACT_ATOMS: atom_id res chain seq x y z
N SER A 1 4.75 -5.21 10.78
CA SER A 1 6.17 -5.52 10.53
C SER A 1 6.83 -4.35 9.80
N PRO A 2 8.16 -4.15 9.85
CA PRO A 2 8.86 -3.29 8.88
C PRO A 2 8.49 -3.63 7.43
N SER A 3 8.33 -4.92 7.14
CA SER A 3 7.89 -5.45 5.84
C SER A 3 6.41 -5.24 5.54
N SER A 4 5.59 -4.72 6.46
CA SER A 4 4.16 -4.58 6.18
C SER A 4 3.83 -3.18 5.64
N ILE A 5 3.02 -3.11 4.60
CA ILE A 5 2.48 -1.89 4.00
C ILE A 5 1.10 -1.65 4.59
N THR A 6 0.86 -0.41 4.99
CA THR A 6 -0.45 0.10 5.42
C THR A 6 -0.77 1.33 4.60
N THR A 7 -2.05 1.75 4.55
CA THR A 7 -2.47 3.01 3.90
C THR A 7 -1.62 4.19 4.37
N LYS A 8 -1.32 4.28 5.67
CA LYS A 8 -0.45 5.33 6.24
C LYS A 8 0.96 5.29 5.66
N LYS A 9 1.61 4.13 5.65
CA LYS A 9 2.98 4.00 5.13
C LYS A 9 3.05 4.32 3.63
N LEU A 10 2.09 3.81 2.87
CA LEU A 10 1.97 4.07 1.44
C LEU A 10 1.77 5.57 1.18
N GLY A 11 0.82 6.21 1.88
CA GLY A 11 0.57 7.64 1.77
C GLY A 11 1.79 8.51 2.08
N THR A 12 2.53 8.21 3.16
CA THR A 12 3.77 8.94 3.48
C THR A 12 4.83 8.79 2.39
N ARG A 13 4.96 7.61 1.79
CA ARG A 13 5.90 7.38 0.69
C ARG A 13 5.48 8.14 -0.57
N MET A 14 4.20 8.11 -0.93
CA MET A 14 3.67 8.85 -2.07
C MET A 14 3.85 10.37 -1.90
N GLN A 15 3.61 10.90 -0.69
CA GLN A 15 3.89 12.32 -0.37
C GLN A 15 5.36 12.69 -0.52
N THR A 16 6.27 11.79 -0.13
CA THR A 16 7.72 12.01 -0.31
C THR A 16 8.10 12.06 -1.80
N LEU A 17 7.31 11.41 -2.66
CA LEU A 17 7.47 11.43 -4.11
C LEU A 17 6.71 12.59 -4.79
N GLY A 18 6.11 13.51 -4.02
CA GLY A 18 5.37 14.66 -4.55
C GLY A 18 3.92 14.37 -4.95
N LEU A 19 3.41 13.15 -4.69
CA LEU A 19 2.01 12.78 -4.92
C LEU A 19 1.17 13.12 -3.68
N ASN A 20 -0.13 13.38 -3.86
CA ASN A 20 -1.03 13.65 -2.74
C ASN A 20 -2.30 12.78 -2.82
N PRO A 21 -2.18 11.47 -2.53
CA PRO A 21 -3.31 10.56 -2.66
C PRO A 21 -4.36 10.81 -1.57
N MET A 22 -5.62 10.68 -1.95
CA MET A 22 -6.74 10.65 -1.01
C MET A 22 -6.72 9.35 -0.21
N LYS A 23 -7.28 9.40 1.01
CA LYS A 23 -7.42 8.21 1.85
C LYS A 23 -8.19 7.07 1.15
N ALA A 24 -9.19 7.41 0.33
CA ALA A 24 -9.96 6.42 -0.43
C ALA A 24 -9.08 5.71 -1.48
N GLU A 25 -8.29 6.46 -2.27
CA GLU A 25 -7.38 5.87 -3.26
C GLU A 25 -6.36 4.94 -2.61
N LEU A 26 -5.81 5.33 -1.45
CA LEU A 26 -4.92 4.46 -0.69
C LEU A 26 -5.64 3.20 -0.21
N GLN A 27 -6.89 3.31 0.22
CA GLN A 27 -7.67 2.17 0.67
C GLN A 27 -7.98 1.22 -0.50
N ASP A 28 -8.26 1.75 -1.68
CA ASP A 28 -8.52 0.98 -2.90
C ASP A 28 -7.26 0.21 -3.35
N ILE A 29 -6.09 0.87 -3.36
CA ILE A 29 -4.82 0.20 -3.66
C ILE A 29 -4.55 -0.93 -2.65
N ILE A 30 -4.82 -0.68 -1.37
CA ILE A 30 -4.58 -1.68 -0.33
C ILE A 30 -5.58 -2.84 -0.46
N SER A 31 -6.86 -2.57 -0.68
CA SER A 31 -7.92 -3.59 -0.74
C SER A 31 -7.78 -4.52 -1.95
N GLU A 32 -7.22 -4.02 -3.06
CA GLU A 32 -6.95 -4.84 -4.25
C GLU A 32 -5.92 -5.95 -3.98
N MET A 33 -4.99 -5.72 -3.05
CA MET A 33 -3.88 -6.65 -2.77
C MET A 33 -4.01 -7.36 -1.41
N ASP A 34 -4.86 -6.86 -0.52
CA ASP A 34 -5.14 -7.43 0.81
C ASP A 34 -6.18 -8.55 0.73
N THR A 35 -5.76 -9.69 0.18
CA THR A 35 -6.61 -10.89 0.05
C THR A 35 -7.08 -11.46 1.39
N ASP A 36 -6.39 -11.10 2.47
CA ASP A 36 -6.61 -11.64 3.81
C ASP A 36 -7.50 -10.71 4.67
N SER A 37 -7.99 -9.58 4.10
CA SER A 37 -8.87 -8.59 4.75
C SER A 37 -8.30 -7.97 6.04
N GLY A 38 -6.97 -7.88 6.17
CA GLY A 38 -6.29 -7.35 7.35
C GLY A 38 -6.06 -5.83 7.32
N GLY A 39 -6.29 -5.17 6.20
CA GLY A 39 -5.89 -3.79 5.88
C GLY A 39 -4.37 -3.62 5.74
N ILE A 40 -3.64 -4.72 5.59
CA ILE A 40 -2.17 -4.76 5.63
C ILE A 40 -1.66 -5.71 4.55
N ILE A 41 -0.76 -5.23 3.70
CA ILE A 41 -0.09 -6.07 2.69
C ILE A 41 1.34 -6.35 3.14
N ASP A 42 1.86 -7.53 2.84
CA ASP A 42 3.30 -7.77 2.97
C ASP A 42 4.07 -7.17 1.79
N PHE A 43 5.17 -6.49 2.06
CA PHE A 43 5.95 -5.76 1.07
C PHE A 43 6.46 -6.65 -0.06
N TYR A 44 6.77 -7.92 0.20
CA TYR A 44 7.18 -8.84 -0.87
C TYR A 44 6.00 -9.18 -1.78
N LYS A 45 4.80 -9.42 -1.23
CA LYS A 45 3.57 -9.56 -2.03
C LYS A 45 3.32 -8.31 -2.89
N PHE A 46 3.54 -7.12 -2.34
CA PHE A 46 3.42 -5.88 -3.09
C PHE A 46 4.42 -5.80 -4.25
N LEU A 47 5.70 -6.14 -4.01
CA LEU A 47 6.72 -6.17 -5.05
C LEU A 47 6.40 -7.16 -6.16
N ASP A 48 5.93 -8.36 -5.81
CA ASP A 48 5.53 -9.38 -6.78
C ASP A 48 4.43 -8.86 -7.73
N LEU A 49 3.53 -8.00 -7.24
CA LEU A 49 2.47 -7.40 -8.06
C LEU A 49 2.97 -6.24 -8.93
N VAL A 50 3.78 -5.33 -8.38
CA VAL A 50 4.19 -4.11 -9.12
C VAL A 50 5.42 -4.29 -10.00
N ALA A 51 6.18 -5.37 -9.82
CA ALA A 51 7.38 -5.65 -10.60
C ALA A 51 7.13 -6.52 -11.85
N HIS A 52 5.87 -6.65 -12.29
CA HIS A 52 5.55 -7.16 -13.62
C HIS A 52 6.08 -6.22 -14.71
#